data_AF-A0A914SDX3-F1
#
_entry.id   AF-A0A914SDX3-F1
#
_cell.length_a   1.000
_cell.length_b   1.000
_cell.length_c   1.000
_cell.angle_alpha   90.00
_cell.angle_beta   90.00
_cell.angle_gamma   90.00
#
_symmetry.space_group_name_H-M   'P 1'
#
loop_
_entity.id
_entity.type
_entity.pdbx_description
1 polymer ?
#
loop_
_entity_poly.entity_id
_entity_poly.type
_entity_poly.pdbx_seq_one_letter_code
_entity_poly.pdbx_strand_id
1 'polypeptide(L)'
;MQKINVFIIFATFLALIFTTSSALKCYTGFKLVSGQSFGDEQKECEDSSDYCYNMTASAGILLSAMKAGCSTYRCFLSRDTCRTMDFQGIPVSFCCCSTDYCNGGGN
;
A
#
# COMPACT_ATOMS: atom_id res chain seq x y z
N MET A 1 32.52 41.06 -1.39
CA MET A 1 31.65 40.45 -2.43
C MET A 1 31.62 38.92 -2.37
N GLN A 2 32.75 38.23 -2.09
CA GLN A 2 32.81 36.75 -2.04
C GLN A 2 31.96 36.07 -0.94
N LYS A 3 31.77 36.72 0.23
CA LYS A 3 30.99 36.17 1.34
C LYS A 3 29.48 36.03 1.07
N ILE A 4 28.93 36.91 0.22
CA ILE A 4 27.50 36.93 -0.14
C ILE A 4 27.15 35.76 -1.07
N ASN A 5 28.00 35.48 -2.06
CA ASN A 5 27.81 34.32 -2.95
C ASN A 5 27.89 32.99 -2.18
N VAL A 6 28.79 32.87 -1.21
CA VAL A 6 28.90 31.66 -0.38
C VAL A 6 27.66 31.45 0.49
N PHE A 7 27.13 32.52 1.09
CA PHE A 7 25.90 32.45 1.90
C PHE A 7 24.67 32.09 1.05
N ILE A 8 24.57 32.64 -0.16
CA ILE A 8 23.48 32.34 -1.11
C ILE A 8 23.58 30.88 -1.57
N ILE A 9 24.78 30.40 -1.92
CA ILE A 9 25.00 29.00 -2.33
C ILE A 9 24.61 28.05 -1.18
N PHE A 10 25.01 28.35 0.05
CA PHE A 10 24.67 27.54 1.22
C PHE A 10 23.16 27.52 1.49
N ALA A 11 22.49 28.67 1.37
CA ALA A 11 21.03 28.77 1.51
C ALA A 11 20.28 28.00 0.40
N THR A 12 20.76 28.04 -0.85
CA THR A 12 20.17 27.26 -1.95
C THR A 12 20.39 25.76 -1.80
N PHE A 13 21.53 25.33 -1.24
CA PHE A 13 21.79 23.92 -0.95
C PHE A 13 20.88 23.38 0.15
N LEU A 14 20.61 24.19 1.19
CA LEU A 14 19.71 23.82 2.29
C LEU A 14 18.25 23.67 1.82
N ALA A 15 17.82 24.46 0.84
CA ALA A 15 16.47 24.43 0.29
C ALA A 15 16.20 23.18 -0.58
N LEU A 16 17.23 22.56 -1.17
CA LEU A 16 17.11 21.35 -2.00
C LEU A 16 16.89 20.05 -1.19
N ILE A 17 17.04 20.09 0.14
CA ILE A 17 16.99 18.90 1.00
C ILE A 17 15.55 18.54 1.40
N PHE A 18 14.58 19.44 1.20
CA PHE A 18 13.17 19.18 1.50
C PHE A 18 12.45 18.52 0.32
N THR A 19 12.86 17.29 -0.03
CA THR A 19 12.00 16.42 -0.84
C THR A 19 11.00 15.76 0.10
N THR A 20 9.78 16.29 0.15
CA THR A 20 8.67 15.64 0.86
C THR A 20 8.25 14.41 0.08
N SER A 21 8.75 13.23 0.45
CA SER A 21 8.17 11.96 0.03
C SER A 21 6.83 11.81 0.75
N SER A 22 5.72 11.96 0.02
CA SER A 22 4.43 11.52 0.53
C SER A 22 4.48 10.00 0.60
N ALA A 23 4.45 9.45 1.81
CA ALA A 23 4.38 8.02 2.00
C ALA A 23 2.94 7.55 1.83
N LEU A 24 2.77 6.50 1.01
CA LEU A 24 1.48 5.89 0.71
C LEU A 24 0.83 5.38 2.00
N LYS A 25 -0.47 5.61 2.18
CA LYS A 25 -1.23 5.09 3.33
C LYS A 25 -2.12 3.95 2.91
N CYS A 26 -2.13 2.85 3.66
CA CYS A 26 -2.93 1.68 3.33
C CYS A 26 -3.65 1.14 4.55
N TYR A 27 -4.78 0.45 4.32
CA TYR A 27 -5.36 -0.43 5.33
C TYR A 27 -4.46 -1.64 5.55
N THR A 28 -4.40 -2.11 6.79
CA THR A 28 -3.64 -3.29 7.19
C THR A 28 -4.50 -4.17 8.10
N GLY A 29 -4.05 -5.41 8.29
CA GLY A 29 -4.69 -6.34 9.20
C GLY A 29 -5.22 -7.60 8.51
N PHE A 30 -6.00 -8.37 9.26
CA PHE A 30 -6.47 -9.69 8.89
C PHE A 30 -7.88 -9.93 9.42
N LYS A 31 -8.76 -10.52 8.59
CA LYS A 31 -10.06 -11.04 9.03
C LYS A 31 -10.28 -12.46 8.50
N LEU A 32 -11.10 -13.23 9.22
CA LEU A 32 -11.41 -14.64 8.92
C LEU A 32 -12.87 -14.91 8.57
N VAL A 33 -13.78 -14.04 8.99
CA VAL A 33 -15.23 -14.26 8.87
C VAL A 33 -15.86 -13.16 8.03
N SER A 34 -16.76 -13.55 7.13
CA SER A 34 -17.57 -12.62 6.34
C SER A 34 -18.38 -11.72 7.29
N GLY A 35 -18.35 -10.40 7.07
CA GLY A 35 -19.10 -9.43 7.87
C GLY A 35 -18.35 -8.84 9.07
N GLN A 36 -17.14 -9.31 9.40
CA GLN A 36 -16.25 -8.57 10.29
C GLN A 36 -15.74 -7.29 9.61
N SER A 37 -15.63 -6.21 10.37
CA SER A 37 -15.02 -4.97 9.89
C SER A 37 -13.59 -5.25 9.43
N PHE A 38 -13.19 -4.57 8.36
CA PHE A 38 -11.86 -4.62 7.80
C PHE A 38 -11.40 -3.20 7.53
N GLY A 39 -10.15 -2.88 7.86
CA GLY A 39 -9.61 -1.54 7.65
C GLY A 39 -9.75 -0.60 8.84
N ASP A 40 -10.01 -1.10 10.04
CA ASP A 40 -9.90 -0.28 11.26
C ASP A 40 -8.42 0.06 11.56
N GLU A 41 -7.49 -0.77 11.08
CA GLU A 41 -6.06 -0.53 11.16
C GLU A 41 -5.52 0.07 9.86
N GLN A 42 -4.73 1.13 10.01
CA GLN A 42 -4.10 1.87 8.94
C GLN A 42 -2.60 1.95 9.21
N LYS A 43 -1.80 1.96 8.14
CA LYS A 43 -0.37 2.23 8.26
C LYS A 43 0.13 3.08 7.10
N GLU A 44 1.18 3.83 7.38
CA GLU A 44 2.00 4.50 6.38
C GLU A 44 3.03 3.50 5.86
N CYS A 45 3.19 3.42 4.54
CA CYS A 45 4.16 2.56 3.88
C CYS A 45 5.57 3.16 4.01
N GLU A 46 6.59 2.31 4.10
CA GLU A 46 7.96 2.76 4.35
C GLU A 46 8.66 3.14 3.05
N ASP A 47 8.38 2.41 1.97
CA ASP A 47 9.03 2.59 0.67
C ASP A 47 8.18 3.43 -0.28
N SER A 48 8.83 4.31 -1.05
CA SER A 48 8.16 5.09 -2.11
C SER A 48 7.67 4.24 -3.29
N SER A 49 8.17 3.00 -3.40
CA SER A 49 7.74 2.01 -4.38
C SER A 49 6.64 1.07 -3.88
N ASP A 50 6.17 1.25 -2.64
CA ASP A 50 5.15 0.39 -2.08
C ASP A 50 3.79 0.60 -2.76
N TYR A 51 3.01 -0.48 -2.75
CA TYR A 51 1.62 -0.51 -3.16
C TYR A 51 0.79 -1.03 -2.00
N CYS A 52 -0.45 -0.54 -1.89
CA CYS A 52 -1.43 -1.18 -1.03
C CYS A 52 -1.85 -2.51 -1.67
N TYR A 53 -1.82 -3.59 -0.91
CA TYR A 53 -2.33 -4.89 -1.36
C TYR A 53 -3.55 -5.33 -0.57
N ASN A 54 -4.38 -6.13 -1.22
CA ASN A 54 -5.46 -6.88 -0.61
C ASN A 54 -5.46 -8.32 -1.13
N MET A 55 -5.49 -9.29 -0.22
CA MET A 55 -5.63 -10.70 -0.54
C MET A 55 -6.92 -11.21 0.10
N THR A 56 -7.83 -11.76 -0.69
CA THR A 56 -9.10 -12.31 -0.22
C THR A 56 -9.25 -13.76 -0.70
N ALA A 57 -9.60 -14.66 0.20
CA ALA A 57 -9.91 -16.06 -0.09
C ALA A 57 -11.28 -16.40 0.49
N SER A 58 -12.21 -16.84 -0.34
CA SER A 58 -13.60 -17.10 0.05
C SER A 58 -13.97 -18.56 -0.14
N ALA A 59 -14.28 -19.26 0.96
CA ALA A 59 -14.71 -20.65 0.96
C ALA A 59 -16.19 -20.73 1.38
N GLY A 60 -17.10 -20.68 0.39
CA GLY A 60 -18.53 -20.63 0.64
C GLY A 60 -19.03 -19.26 1.11
N ILE A 61 -20.18 -19.21 1.78
CA ILE A 61 -20.89 -17.96 2.10
C ILE A 61 -20.33 -17.27 3.37
N LEU A 62 -19.87 -18.04 4.35
CA LEU A 62 -19.54 -17.55 5.69
C LEU A 62 -18.03 -17.46 5.99
N LEU A 63 -17.19 -18.19 5.26
CA LEU A 63 -15.75 -18.23 5.50
C LEU A 63 -15.03 -17.37 4.45
N SER A 64 -14.54 -16.21 4.87
CA SER A 64 -13.73 -15.33 4.03
C SER A 64 -12.49 -14.88 4.80
N ALA A 65 -11.32 -15.32 4.35
CA ALA A 65 -10.06 -14.79 4.85
C ALA A 65 -9.64 -13.58 4.02
N MET A 66 -9.31 -12.46 4.65
CA MET A 66 -8.78 -11.28 3.97
C MET A 66 -7.59 -10.71 4.72
N LYS A 67 -6.54 -10.33 3.98
CA LYS A 67 -5.31 -9.74 4.49
C LYS A 67 -4.94 -8.52 3.65
N ALA A 68 -4.54 -7.43 4.28
CA ALA A 68 -4.06 -6.23 3.59
C ALA A 68 -2.78 -5.66 4.20
N GLY A 69 -2.14 -4.75 3.48
CA GLY A 69 -1.01 -3.95 3.94
C GLY A 69 -0.29 -3.26 2.78
N CYS A 70 0.98 -2.93 3.00
CA CYS A 70 1.88 -2.38 1.98
C CYS A 70 2.88 -3.44 1.50
N SER A 71 3.19 -3.46 0.20
CA SER A 71 4.33 -4.24 -0.30
C SER A 71 4.74 -3.84 -1.72
N THR A 72 6.02 -3.55 -1.92
CA THR A 72 6.64 -3.45 -3.25
C THR A 72 6.74 -4.82 -3.92
N TYR A 73 7.35 -5.81 -3.25
CA TYR A 73 7.68 -7.11 -3.86
C TYR A 73 6.46 -7.95 -4.21
N ARG A 74 5.43 -7.99 -3.35
CA ARG A 74 4.22 -8.79 -3.64
C ARG A 74 3.43 -8.23 -4.82
N CYS A 75 3.48 -6.91 -5.00
CA CYS A 75 2.76 -6.21 -6.06
C CYS A 75 3.54 -6.12 -7.37
N PHE A 76 4.77 -6.67 -7.44
CA PHE A 76 5.60 -6.59 -8.63
C PHE A 76 4.89 -7.06 -9.91
N LEU A 77 4.08 -8.13 -9.81
CA LEU A 77 3.31 -8.72 -10.93
C LEU A 77 1.83 -8.29 -10.97
N SER A 78 1.40 -7.48 -10.01
CA SER A 78 0.00 -7.07 -9.81
C SER A 78 -0.16 -5.58 -9.58
N ARG A 79 0.75 -4.75 -10.13
CA ARG A 79 0.68 -3.28 -10.01
C ARG A 79 -0.64 -2.78 -10.56
N ASP A 80 -1.41 -2.10 -9.72
CA ASP A 80 -2.73 -1.51 -10.05
C ASP A 80 -3.70 -2.50 -10.73
N THR A 81 -3.62 -3.78 -10.35
CA THR A 81 -4.48 -4.83 -10.91
C THR A 81 -4.75 -5.94 -9.90
N CYS A 82 -5.77 -6.74 -10.20
CA CYS A 82 -6.14 -7.93 -9.44
C CYS A 82 -5.76 -9.19 -10.21
N ARG A 83 -5.24 -10.17 -9.48
CA ARG A 83 -4.95 -11.52 -9.98
C ARG A 83 -5.74 -12.52 -9.16
N THR A 84 -6.48 -13.38 -9.83
CA THR A 84 -7.21 -14.46 -9.20
C THR A 84 -6.50 -15.77 -9.48
N MET A 85 -6.35 -16.59 -8.45
CA MET A 85 -5.83 -17.95 -8.55
C MET A 85 -6.78 -18.90 -7.80
N ASP A 86 -6.93 -20.11 -8.31
CA ASP A 86 -7.61 -21.17 -7.58
C ASP A 86 -6.60 -21.95 -6.75
N PHE A 87 -6.86 -22.09 -5.46
CA PHE A 87 -6.05 -22.91 -4.56
C PHE A 87 -6.95 -23.92 -3.86
N GLN A 88 -6.81 -25.20 -4.22
CA GLN A 88 -7.63 -26.30 -3.67
C GLN A 88 -9.14 -26.08 -3.86
N GLY A 89 -9.56 -25.50 -4.99
CA GLY A 89 -10.96 -25.16 -5.26
C GLY A 89 -11.47 -23.91 -4.56
N ILE A 90 -10.58 -23.15 -3.91
CA ILE A 90 -10.89 -21.89 -3.24
C ILE A 90 -10.34 -20.74 -4.10
N PRO A 91 -11.19 -19.83 -4.60
CA PRO A 91 -10.72 -18.66 -5.32
C PRO A 91 -10.04 -17.68 -4.37
N VAL A 92 -8.78 -17.37 -4.68
CA VAL A 92 -7.97 -16.35 -4.01
C VAL A 92 -7.80 -15.17 -4.95
N SER A 93 -8.24 -13.98 -4.54
CA SER A 93 -8.01 -12.72 -5.24
C SER A 93 -6.87 -11.96 -4.56
N PHE A 94 -5.91 -11.50 -5.34
CA PHE A 94 -4.80 -10.65 -4.89
C PHE A 94 -4.75 -9.38 -5.74
N CYS A 95 -5.10 -8.25 -5.13
CA CYS A 95 -5.13 -6.92 -5.77
C CYS A 95 -4.04 -6.03 -5.20
N CYS A 96 -3.44 -5.19 -6.04
CA CYS A 96 -2.65 -4.06 -5.58
C CYS A 96 -3.08 -2.74 -6.23
N CYS A 97 -2.79 -1.64 -5.56
CA CYS A 97 -3.11 -0.29 -6.00
C CYS A 97 -2.18 0.76 -5.35
N SER A 98 -2.00 1.91 -6.00
CA SER A 98 -0.99 2.93 -5.63
C SER A 98 -1.56 4.24 -5.06
N THR A 99 -2.83 4.26 -4.62
CA THR A 99 -3.46 5.45 -4.03
C THR A 99 -3.79 5.23 -2.56
N ASP A 100 -3.83 6.31 -1.78
CA ASP A 100 -4.10 6.21 -0.34
C ASP A 100 -5.42 5.45 -0.07
N TYR A 101 -5.33 4.46 0.82
CA TYR A 101 -6.44 3.65 1.32
C TYR A 101 -7.20 2.84 0.24
N CYS A 102 -6.61 2.66 -0.95
CA CYS A 102 -7.27 1.99 -2.07
C CYS A 102 -7.53 0.48 -1.87
N ASN A 103 -6.92 -0.12 -0.84
CA ASN A 103 -7.09 -1.54 -0.50
C ASN A 103 -8.22 -1.80 0.53
N GLY A 104 -9.10 -0.82 0.73
CA GLY A 104 -10.27 -0.92 1.59
C GLY A 104 -11.42 -1.63 0.89
N GLY A 105 -11.55 -2.94 1.13
CA GLY A 105 -12.77 -3.72 0.93
C GLY A 105 -13.63 -3.46 -0.30
N GLY A 106 -13.27 -4.07 -1.44
CA GLY A 106 -14.19 -4.38 -2.55
C GLY A 106 -13.97 -3.54 -3.81
N ASN A 107 -12.99 -3.94 -4.64
CA ASN A 107 -13.07 -3.80 -6.09
C ASN A 107 -13.36 -5.17 -6.69
#